data_AF-A0A2I0CYB8-F1
#
_entry.id   AF-A0A2I0CYB8-F1
#
_cell.length_a   1.000
_cell.length_b   1.000
_cell.length_c   1.000
_cell.angle_alpha   90.00
_cell.angle_beta   90.00
_cell.angle_gamma   90.00
#
_symmetry.space_group_name_H-M   'P 1'
#
loop_
_entity.id
_entity.type
_entity.pdbx_description
1 polymer ?
#
loop_
_entity_poly.entity_id
_entity_poly.type
_entity_poly.pdbx_seq_one_letter_code
_entity_poly.pdbx_strand_id
1 'polypeptide(L)' 'MLFMCCLAIAASLFATAHYLVIDLPAQKSLPAPENAKSSTANCDICKLNCLIDPDKYSCLSLCQELECSEKV' A
#
# COMPACT_ATOMS: atom_id res chain seq x y z
N MET A 1 -13.03 2.79 -35.54
CA MET A 1 -13.24 3.49 -34.26
C MET A 1 -14.06 2.65 -33.29
N LEU A 2 -15.32 2.33 -33.59
CA LEU A 2 -16.18 1.51 -32.71
C LEU A 2 -15.55 0.16 -32.31
N PHE A 3 -14.97 -0.56 -33.28
CA PHE A 3 -14.27 -1.83 -33.02
C PHE A 3 -13.13 -1.71 -32.00
N MET A 4 -12.33 -0.64 -32.09
CA MET A 4 -11.23 -0.39 -31.14
C MET A 4 -11.77 -0.01 -29.75
N CYS A 5 -12.88 0.72 -29.67
CA CYS A 5 -13.54 1.01 -28.40
C CYS A 5 -14.08 -0.26 -27.73
N CYS A 6 -14.70 -1.17 -28.49
CA CYS A 6 -15.19 -2.43 -27.96
C CYS A 6 -14.04 -3.32 -27.44
N LEU A 7 -12.92 -3.38 -28.16
CA LEU A 7 -11.73 -4.11 -27.72
C LEU A 7 -11.13 -3.52 -26.43
N ALA A 8 -11.07 -2.20 -26.31
CA ALA A 8 -10.56 -1.55 -25.10
C ALA A 8 -11.44 -1.84 -23.86
N ILE A 9 -12.76 -1.82 -24.04
CA ILE A 9 -13.70 -2.17 -22.96
C ILE A 9 -13.53 -3.64 -22.56
N ALA A 10 -13.50 -4.54 -23.54
CA ALA A 10 -13.31 -5.98 -23.28
C ALA A 10 -11.99 -6.27 -22.56
N ALA A 11 -10.89 -5.63 -22.99
CA ALA A 11 -9.58 -5.78 -22.35
C ALA A 11 -9.57 -5.24 -20.91
N SER A 12 -10.22 -4.10 -20.66
CA SER A 12 -10.32 -3.50 -19.32
C SER A 12 -11.10 -4.39 -18.35
N LEU A 13 -12.20 -4.98 -18.81
CA LEU A 13 -13.00 -5.92 -18.02
C LEU A 13 -12.20 -7.18 -17.69
N PHE A 14 -11.48 -7.73 -18.68
CA PHE A 14 -10.66 -8.93 -18.47
C PHE A 14 -9.51 -8.68 -17.50
N ALA A 15 -8.84 -7.52 -17.62
CA ALA A 15 -7.79 -7.11 -16.69
C ALA A 15 -8.33 -6.96 -15.26
N THR A 16 -9.52 -6.38 -15.11
CA THR A 16 -10.16 -6.23 -13.79
C THR A 16 -10.53 -7.58 -13.18
N ALA A 17 -11.08 -8.50 -13.97
CA ALA A 17 -11.40 -9.86 -13.51
C ALA A 17 -10.13 -10.61 -13.08
N HIS A 18 -9.05 -10.52 -13.86
CA HIS A 18 -7.76 -11.11 -13.51
C HIS A 18 -7.22 -10.52 -12.20
N TYR A 19 -7.29 -9.20 -12.04
CA TYR A 19 -6.85 -8.52 -10.82
C TYR A 19 -7.58 -9.02 -9.57
N LEU A 20 -8.89 -9.16 -9.63
CA LEU A 20 -9.70 -9.58 -8.47
C LEU A 20 -9.51 -11.05 -8.09
N VAL A 21 -9.34 -11.93 -9.09
CA VAL A 21 -9.30 -13.39 -8.88
C VAL A 21 -7.89 -13.92 -8.66
N ILE A 22 -6.87 -13.31 -9.29
CA ILE A 22 -5.49 -13.80 -9.28
C ILE A 22 -4.60 -12.86 -8.48
N ASP A 23 -4.55 -11.59 -8.87
CA ASP A 23 -3.54 -10.67 -8.33
C ASP A 23 -3.84 -10.30 -6.88
N LEU A 24 -5.10 -10.06 -6.52
CA LEU A 24 -5.50 -9.65 -5.18
C LEU A 24 -5.29 -10.76 -4.13
N PRO A 25 -5.66 -12.04 -4.37
CA PRO A 25 -5.29 -13.13 -3.47
C PRO A 25 -3.78 -13.34 -3.35
N ALA A 26 -3.05 -13.23 -4.46
CA ALA A 26 -1.58 -13.34 -4.45
C ALA A 26 -0.93 -12.22 -3.62
N GLN A 27 -1.39 -10.97 -3.74
CA GLN A 27 -0.91 -9.84 -2.95
C GLN A 27 -1.19 -10.01 -1.46
N LYS A 28 -2.35 -10.56 -1.08
CA LYS A 28 -2.69 -10.83 0.32
C LYS A 28 -1.86 -11.95 0.95
N SER A 29 -1.33 -12.86 0.13
CA SER A 29 -0.51 -13.99 0.59
C SER A 29 0.94 -13.62 0.85
N LEU A 30 1.39 -12.48 0.32
CA LEU A 30 2.72 -11.96 0.57
C LEU A 30 2.66 -11.02 1.78
N PRO A 31 3.56 -11.17 2.77
CA PRO A 31 3.73 -10.13 3.77
C PRO A 31 4.03 -8.82 3.04
N ALA A 32 3.43 -7.73 3.50
CA ALA A 32 3.72 -6.41 2.97
C ALA A 32 5.25 -6.22 2.93
N PRO A 33 5.80 -5.66 1.84
CA PRO A 33 7.24 -5.55 1.70
C PRO A 33 7.81 -4.74 2.88
N GLU A 34 9.04 -5.01 3.31
CA GLU A 34 9.61 -4.40 4.54
C GLU A 34 9.62 -2.85 4.50
N ASN A 35 9.59 -2.27 3.30
CA ASN A 35 9.46 -0.85 3.03
C ASN A 35 8.00 -0.34 2.90
N ALA A 36 7.00 -1.22 2.91
CA ALA A 36 5.62 -0.87 3.24
C ALA A 36 5.50 -0.70 4.76
N LYS A 37 6.35 0.15 5.33
CA LYS A 37 6.09 0.69 6.67
C LYS A 37 4.69 1.23 6.63
N SER A 38 3.88 0.78 7.57
CA SER A 38 2.53 1.24 7.88
C SER A 38 2.42 2.73 7.59
N SER A 39 2.02 3.06 6.36
CA SER A 39 1.73 4.43 5.99
C SER A 39 0.35 4.69 6.53
N THR A 40 0.34 4.93 7.84
CA THR A 40 -0.68 5.75 8.41
C THR A 40 -0.24 7.14 8.03
N ALA A 41 -0.97 7.78 7.11
CA ALA A 41 -0.76 9.17 6.66
C ALA A 41 -0.89 10.21 7.80
N ASN A 42 -0.75 9.76 9.04
CA ASN A 42 -0.87 10.48 10.27
C ASN A 42 0.25 10.03 11.22
N CYS A 43 1.18 10.94 11.44
CA CYS A 43 2.29 10.86 12.38
C CYS A 43 1.89 10.30 13.76
N ASP A 44 0.71 10.65 14.28
CA ASP A 44 0.28 10.23 15.62
C ASP A 44 -0.05 8.74 15.68
N ILE A 45 -0.65 8.19 14.62
CA ILE A 45 -0.99 6.76 14.56
C ILE A 45 0.29 5.94 14.37
N CYS A 46 1.21 6.43 13.56
CA CYS A 46 2.51 5.81 13.36
C CYS A 46 3.31 5.76 14.68
N LYS A 47 3.32 6.84 15.47
CA LYS A 47 3.93 6.87 16.82
C LYS A 47 3.25 5.91 17.80
N LEU A 48 1.92 5.80 17.77
CA LEU A 48 1.14 4.87 18.59
C LEU A 48 1.49 3.41 18.28
N ASN A 49 1.63 3.06 17.00
CA ASN A 49 2.01 1.71 16.59
C ASN A 49 3.43 1.35 17.05
N CYS A 50 4.34 2.32 17.17
CA CYS A 50 5.68 2.08 17.72
C CYS A 50 5.71 1.79 19.23
N LEU A 51 4.60 1.95 19.96
CA LEU A 51 4.53 1.61 21.39
C LEU A 51 4.49 0.10 21.65
N ILE A 52 4.04 -0.68 20.67
CA ILE A 52 3.93 -2.14 20.74
C ILE A 52 5.08 -2.85 20.01
N ASP A 53 5.96 -2.09 19.36
CA ASP A 53 7.12 -2.60 18.64
C ASP A 53 8.29 -2.88 19.61
N PRO A 54 8.92 -4.07 19.57
CA PRO A 54 10.11 -4.36 20.39
C PRO A 54 11.28 -3.41 20.12
N ASP A 55 11.37 -2.85 18.91
CA ASP A 55 12.40 -1.91 18.48
C ASP A 55 11.85 -0.47 18.37
N LYS A 56 11.14 -0.05 19.43
CA LYS A 56 10.49 1.27 19.56
C LYS A 56 11.30 2.45 19.03
N TYR A 57 12.60 2.52 19.32
CA TYR A 57 13.44 3.66 18.91
C TYR A 57 13.68 3.70 17.39
N SER A 58 13.89 2.54 16.78
CA SER A 58 14.02 2.40 15.33
C SER A 58 12.70 2.71 14.65
N CYS A 59 11.58 2.18 15.18
CA CYS A 59 10.25 2.48 14.67
C CYS A 59 9.94 3.99 14.73
N LEU A 60 10.24 4.67 15.85
CA LEU A 60 9.97 6.10 16.01
C LEU A 60 10.79 7.00 15.09
N SER A 61 12.09 6.73 14.88
CA SER A 61 12.91 7.55 13.98
C SER A 61 12.42 7.47 12.54
N LEU A 62 12.05 6.26 12.16
CA LEU A 62 11.60 5.86 10.85
C LEU A 62 10.17 6.33 10.56
N CYS A 63 9.37 6.49 11.61
CA CYS A 63 8.07 7.15 11.62
C CYS A 63 8.21 8.67 11.46
N GLN A 64 9.15 9.27 12.19
CA GLN A 64 9.43 10.70 12.13
C GLN A 64 9.91 11.14 10.73
N GLU A 65 10.71 10.30 10.07
CA GLU A 65 11.24 10.56 8.74
C GLU A 65 10.20 10.42 7.61
N LEU A 66 9.33 9.41 7.68
CA LEU A 66 8.38 9.13 6.60
C LEU A 66 7.01 9.81 6.76
N GLU A 67 6.45 9.85 7.97
CA GLU A 67 5.04 10.21 8.20
C GLU A 67 4.87 11.54 8.95
N CYS A 68 5.91 11.99 9.67
CA CYS A 68 5.91 13.27 10.41
C CYS A 68 6.73 14.38 9.73
N SER A 69 7.36 14.06 8.59
CA SER A 69 8.10 15.03 7.78
C SER A 69 7.13 15.80 6.89
N GLU A 70 6.25 16.57 7.53
CA GLU A 70 5.50 17.61 6.84
C GLU A 70 6.52 18.65 6.40
N LYS A 71 6.65 18.85 5.08
CA LYS A 71 7.46 19.94 4.51
C LYS A 71 7.09 21.24 5.22
N VAL A 72 8.09 21.90 5.81
CA VAL A 72 8.07 23.36 5.99
C VAL A 72 7.95 24.02 4.61
#